data_AF-A0AAW9QVW3-F1
#
_entry.id   AF-A0AAW9QVW3-F1
#
_cell.length_a   1.000
_cell.length_b   1.000
_cell.length_c   1.000
_cell.angle_alpha   90.00
_cell.angle_beta   90.00
_cell.angle_gamma   90.00
#
_symmetry.space_group_name_H-M   'P 1'
#
loop_
_entity.id
_entity.type
_entity.pdbx_description
1 polymer ?
#
loop_
_entity_poly.entity_id
_entity_poly.type
_entity_poly.pdbx_seq_one_letter_code
_entity_poly.pdbx_strand_id
1 'polypeptide(L)'
;MSSKPQNPENQPSSTLEEIRAARLEKVAAIKNAGMNPYAYKWESTHHAKELQEKYADLANGEEVAIEVSVAGRIIARRIMGKLAFFNLQDETGTIQLYLEKKRIGEKMVDTPNAFNTVIKLTDTGDILGARGTIKRTERGELSVYVNEYEILTKSLLPLPDKWHGLTDVEKRYRQRYVDLIVNPDVRQTFWRRAKITASIRRYLENEGFIEIETPVLQSEAGGADARPFITYHNTLEMELYLRIATELHLKRLIVGGFEKVFEMGRIFRNEGVSTKHNPEFTSIEIYQAYADYDDMMTLTENIIVNAAREVLDTLKITYQETAIDLTPPWRRVTMHELVREVTGVDFESFATFEEARTAAENAGIGVPEDCKTIGKLLNEAFEQKVEETLIQPVFVIDFPIEISPLAKPHRSKPGLVERFELYIVGRELANSFSELTDPIDQRERLEAQAARKAAGDLEAQGVDEDFLTALEYGMPPTGGLGIGIDRLIMLLTDSASIRDVIAFPLLKSQSTAIKAFDYDEKDKILRVEFAHGGIYLYHDVPVEIYKEWQSAPSKGQFYVSRIRDKFGFDKEL
;
A
#
# COMPACT_ATOMS: atom_id res chain seq x y z
N MET A 1 18.06 -20.04 54.64
CA MET A 1 18.30 -18.61 54.31
C MET A 1 18.43 -18.51 52.81
N SER A 2 17.46 -17.86 52.19
CA SER A 2 17.27 -17.81 50.73
C SER A 2 18.16 -16.75 50.11
N SER A 3 19.07 -17.13 49.22
CA SER A 3 19.85 -16.21 48.38
C SER A 3 19.02 -15.86 47.14
N LYS A 4 18.49 -14.65 47.10
CA LYS A 4 17.78 -14.11 45.92
C LYS A 4 18.73 -13.96 44.73
N PRO A 5 18.29 -14.25 43.49
CA PRO A 5 19.02 -13.92 42.27
C PRO A 5 19.02 -12.40 42.04
N GLN A 6 20.17 -11.87 41.60
CA GLN A 6 20.33 -10.47 41.20
C GLN A 6 19.68 -10.23 39.83
N ASN A 7 18.76 -9.26 39.78
CA ASN A 7 18.23 -8.67 38.55
C ASN A 7 19.34 -7.93 37.78
N PRO A 8 19.48 -8.11 36.46
CA PRO A 8 20.27 -7.23 35.61
C PRO A 8 19.40 -6.09 35.08
N GLU A 9 19.26 -4.99 35.84
CA GLU A 9 18.66 -3.76 35.33
C GLU A 9 19.58 -2.56 35.58
N ASN A 10 19.56 -1.63 34.62
CA ASN A 10 20.28 -0.36 34.50
C ASN A 10 21.73 -0.38 33.95
N GLN A 11 21.86 -0.59 32.63
CA GLN A 11 22.74 0.29 31.85
C GLN A 11 21.91 1.48 31.34
N PRO A 12 22.38 2.73 31.44
CA PRO A 12 21.65 3.87 30.88
C PRO A 12 21.61 3.74 29.36
N SER A 13 20.42 3.58 28.78
CA SER A 13 20.24 3.65 27.34
C SER A 13 20.48 5.10 26.90
N SER A 14 21.56 5.35 26.17
CA SER A 14 21.81 6.65 25.56
C SER A 14 20.62 7.09 24.71
N THR A 15 20.28 8.37 24.77
CA THR A 15 19.20 8.93 23.95
C THR A 15 19.56 8.87 22.46
N LEU A 16 18.56 8.89 21.57
CA LEU A 16 18.81 8.92 20.11
C LEU A 16 19.67 10.11 19.70
N GLU A 17 19.55 11.24 20.40
CA GLU A 17 20.35 12.44 20.16
C GLU A 17 21.81 12.26 20.56
N GLU A 18 22.09 11.63 21.70
CA GLU A 18 23.45 11.28 22.12
C GLU A 18 24.12 10.34 21.12
N ILE A 19 23.39 9.31 20.66
CA ILE A 19 23.91 8.37 19.65
C ILE A 19 24.21 9.11 18.34
N ARG A 20 23.33 10.04 17.93
CA ARG A 20 23.53 10.86 16.74
C ARG A 20 24.76 11.77 16.88
N ALA A 21 24.93 12.42 18.04
CA ALA A 21 26.08 13.27 18.33
C ALA A 21 27.40 12.49 18.26
N ALA A 22 27.47 11.33 18.91
CA ALA A 22 28.64 10.46 18.86
C ALA A 22 28.96 9.97 17.43
N ARG A 23 27.93 9.68 16.61
CA ARG A 23 28.12 9.30 15.20
C ARG A 23 28.59 10.49 14.34
N LEU A 24 28.19 11.71 14.66
CA LEU A 24 28.72 12.92 14.01
C LEU A 24 30.20 13.15 14.33
N GLU A 25 30.64 12.89 15.57
CA GLU A 25 32.07 12.91 15.91
C GLU A 25 32.87 11.91 15.09
N LYS A 26 32.33 10.70 14.86
CA LYS A 26 32.95 9.72 13.96
C LYS A 26 33.02 10.22 12.52
N VAL A 27 31.98 10.89 12.02
CA VAL A 27 32.02 11.53 10.68
C VAL A 27 33.17 12.53 10.59
N ALA A 28 33.35 13.38 11.62
CA ALA A 28 34.48 14.31 11.67
C ALA A 28 35.83 13.57 11.71
N ALA A 29 35.95 12.50 12.49
CA ALA A 29 37.15 11.68 12.55
C ALA A 29 37.49 11.01 11.20
N ILE A 30 36.48 10.53 10.46
CA ILE A 30 36.67 9.96 9.11
C ILE A 30 37.24 11.04 8.16
N LYS A 31 36.67 12.24 8.17
CA LYS A 31 37.15 13.38 7.37
C LYS A 31 38.57 13.79 7.74
N ASN A 32 38.88 13.87 9.04
CA ASN A 32 40.22 14.23 9.54
C ASN A 32 41.28 13.18 9.18
N ALA A 33 40.88 11.93 8.98
CA ALA A 33 41.73 10.86 8.47
C ALA A 33 41.85 10.86 6.93
N GLY A 34 41.34 11.88 6.24
CA GLY A 34 41.43 12.03 4.79
C GLY A 34 40.46 11.16 3.98
N MET A 35 39.52 10.48 4.64
CA MET A 35 38.53 9.62 3.99
C MET A 35 37.20 10.36 3.79
N ASN A 36 36.43 9.96 2.77
CA ASN A 36 35.08 10.45 2.56
C ASN A 36 34.06 9.56 3.30
N PRO A 37 33.29 10.09 4.27
CA PRO A 37 32.26 9.30 4.98
C PRO A 37 31.01 9.00 4.13
N TYR A 38 30.90 9.60 2.94
CA TYR A 38 29.79 9.49 2.00
C TYR A 38 30.33 9.36 0.57
N ALA A 39 30.76 8.15 0.21
CA ALA A 39 31.40 7.85 -1.07
C ALA A 39 30.46 8.10 -2.26
N TYR A 40 31.04 8.51 -3.40
CA TYR A 40 30.29 8.78 -4.62
C TYR A 40 30.01 7.51 -5.45
N LYS A 41 30.92 6.54 -5.41
CA LYS A 41 30.88 5.34 -6.24
C LYS A 41 31.56 4.17 -5.53
N TRP A 42 31.00 2.99 -5.71
CA TRP A 42 31.64 1.72 -5.40
C TRP A 42 31.28 0.71 -6.49
N GLU A 43 32.26 -0.03 -6.99
CA GLU A 43 32.03 -1.07 -7.99
C GLU A 43 31.88 -2.42 -7.30
N SER A 44 30.63 -2.85 -7.11
CA SER A 44 30.33 -4.21 -6.65
C SER A 44 30.40 -5.17 -7.83
N THR A 45 31.00 -6.34 -7.65
CA THR A 45 31.09 -7.37 -8.70
C THR A 45 30.14 -8.54 -8.46
N HIS A 46 29.67 -8.73 -7.23
CA HIS A 46 28.80 -9.84 -6.86
C HIS A 46 27.78 -9.40 -5.81
N HIS A 47 26.71 -10.19 -5.69
CA HIS A 47 25.73 -10.10 -4.62
C HIS A 47 25.94 -11.18 -3.55
N ALA A 48 25.47 -10.92 -2.33
CA ALA A 48 25.64 -11.83 -1.20
C ALA A 48 25.01 -13.21 -1.47
N LYS A 49 23.77 -13.26 -1.98
CA LYS A 49 23.09 -14.53 -2.26
C LYS A 49 23.80 -15.35 -3.34
N GLU A 50 24.24 -14.69 -4.41
CA GLU A 50 25.01 -15.32 -5.49
C GLU A 50 26.27 -16.01 -4.96
N LEU A 51 27.03 -15.33 -4.08
CA LEU A 51 28.22 -15.90 -3.46
C LEU A 51 27.89 -17.08 -2.54
N GLN A 52 26.81 -16.98 -1.75
CA GLN A 52 26.35 -18.08 -0.89
C GLN A 52 26.01 -19.34 -1.71
N GLU A 53 25.31 -19.18 -2.83
CA GLU A 53 24.93 -20.28 -3.72
C GLU A 53 26.15 -20.86 -4.46
N LYS A 54 26.99 -20.00 -5.05
CA LYS A 54 28.16 -20.41 -5.83
C LYS A 54 29.20 -21.16 -5.01
N TYR A 55 29.32 -20.86 -3.71
CA TYR A 55 30.30 -21.48 -2.82
C TYR A 55 29.65 -22.30 -1.70
N ALA A 56 28.43 -22.80 -1.91
CA ALA A 56 27.70 -23.62 -0.94
C ALA A 56 28.54 -24.83 -0.47
N ASP A 57 29.26 -25.47 -1.40
CA ASP A 57 30.03 -26.70 -1.16
C ASP A 57 31.50 -26.46 -0.76
N LEU A 58 31.94 -25.21 -0.59
CA LEU A 58 33.31 -24.90 -0.18
C LEU A 58 33.60 -25.47 1.22
N ALA A 59 34.69 -26.22 1.40
CA ALA A 59 34.94 -26.88 2.68
C ALA A 59 35.44 -25.92 3.77
N ASN A 60 35.26 -26.29 5.04
CA ASN A 60 35.65 -25.44 6.17
C ASN A 60 37.17 -25.17 6.18
N GLY A 61 37.53 -23.91 6.38
CA GLY A 61 38.92 -23.44 6.40
C GLY A 61 39.49 -23.11 5.02
N GLU A 62 38.84 -23.55 3.93
CA GLU A 62 39.29 -23.30 2.57
C GLU A 62 39.12 -21.84 2.14
N GLU A 63 40.08 -21.39 1.33
CA GLU A 63 40.09 -20.09 0.69
C GLU A 63 40.22 -20.26 -0.83
N VAL A 64 39.40 -19.53 -1.56
CA VAL A 64 39.40 -19.45 -3.02
C VAL A 64 39.93 -18.08 -3.39
N ALA A 65 41.03 -18.06 -4.15
CA ALA A 65 41.70 -16.83 -4.59
C ALA A 65 40.96 -16.08 -5.71
N ILE A 66 39.63 -16.15 -5.74
CA ILE A 66 38.79 -15.35 -6.63
C ILE A 66 38.48 -14.04 -5.93
N GLU A 67 38.82 -12.94 -6.58
CA GLU A 67 38.54 -11.61 -6.07
C GLU A 67 37.07 -11.24 -6.24
N VAL A 68 36.47 -10.77 -5.15
CA VAL A 68 35.09 -10.32 -5.10
C VAL A 68 35.03 -8.92 -4.51
N SER A 69 34.10 -8.12 -5.00
CA SER A 69 33.75 -6.81 -4.47
C SER A 69 32.29 -6.84 -4.09
N VAL A 70 31.99 -6.56 -2.83
CA VAL A 70 30.64 -6.53 -2.28
C VAL A 70 30.38 -5.18 -1.60
N ALA A 71 29.13 -4.76 -1.55
CA ALA A 71 28.69 -3.62 -0.78
C ALA A 71 27.37 -3.91 -0.08
N GLY A 72 27.18 -3.33 1.09
CA GLY A 72 25.92 -3.50 1.83
C GLY A 72 25.95 -2.83 3.19
N ARG A 73 24.89 -3.05 3.95
CA ARG A 73 24.71 -2.51 5.28
C ARG A 73 25.32 -3.43 6.33
N ILE A 74 26.09 -2.87 7.27
CA ILE A 74 26.57 -3.60 8.44
C ILE A 74 25.38 -3.89 9.35
N ILE A 75 24.94 -5.14 9.42
CA ILE A 75 23.82 -5.58 10.28
C ILE A 75 24.29 -6.16 11.61
N ALA A 76 25.54 -6.62 11.68
CA ALA A 76 26.17 -7.09 12.90
C ALA A 76 27.69 -6.93 12.81
N ARG A 77 28.33 -6.81 13.96
CA ARG A 77 29.78 -6.69 14.07
C ARG A 77 30.29 -7.36 15.34
N ARG A 78 31.42 -8.08 15.25
CA ARG A 78 32.09 -8.73 16.38
C ARG A 78 33.59 -8.47 16.26
N ILE A 79 34.21 -7.97 17.32
CA ILE A 79 35.63 -7.58 17.34
C ILE A 79 36.38 -8.46 18.34
N MET A 80 37.48 -9.07 17.91
CA MET A 80 38.25 -10.05 18.68
C MET A 80 39.75 -9.78 18.51
N GLY A 81 40.24 -8.70 19.14
CA GLY A 81 41.65 -8.34 19.12
C GLY A 81 42.16 -8.00 17.72
N LYS A 82 42.84 -8.94 17.06
CA LYS A 82 43.40 -8.78 15.70
C LYS A 82 42.45 -9.20 14.58
N LEU A 83 41.26 -9.71 14.94
CA LEU A 83 40.21 -10.13 14.01
C LEU A 83 38.95 -9.31 14.25
N ALA A 84 38.20 -9.06 13.19
CA ALA A 84 36.83 -8.57 13.26
C ALA A 84 35.96 -9.28 12.22
N PHE A 85 34.70 -9.50 12.56
CA PHE A 85 33.71 -10.15 11.72
C PHE A 85 32.50 -9.24 11.60
N PHE A 86 32.22 -8.77 10.38
CA PHE A 86 31.03 -7.97 10.11
C PHE A 86 30.07 -8.77 9.24
N ASN A 87 28.78 -8.75 9.55
CA ASN A 87 27.78 -9.28 8.62
C ASN A 87 27.28 -8.12 7.78
N LEU A 88 27.48 -8.23 6.46
CA LEU A 88 27.06 -7.25 5.48
C LEU A 88 25.78 -7.74 4.81
N GLN A 89 24.79 -6.88 4.68
CA GLN A 89 23.52 -7.17 4.03
C GLN A 89 23.34 -6.32 2.78
N ASP A 90 23.14 -6.95 1.62
CA ASP A 90 22.72 -6.29 0.40
C ASP A 90 21.22 -6.55 0.13
N GLU A 91 20.74 -6.24 -1.08
CA GLU A 91 19.33 -6.48 -1.42
C GLU A 91 18.96 -7.97 -1.45
N THR A 92 19.93 -8.84 -1.77
CA THR A 92 19.73 -10.28 -2.03
C THR A 92 19.88 -11.14 -0.78
N GLY A 93 20.68 -10.72 0.19
CA GLY A 93 20.98 -11.54 1.37
C GLY A 93 22.10 -10.97 2.24
N THR A 94 22.78 -11.87 2.95
CA THR A 94 23.86 -11.51 3.89
C THR A 94 25.12 -12.33 3.64
N ILE A 95 26.28 -11.69 3.79
CA ILE A 95 27.59 -12.32 3.73
C ILE A 95 28.47 -11.82 4.88
N GLN A 96 29.31 -12.69 5.43
CA GLN A 96 30.28 -12.29 6.43
C GLN A 96 31.50 -11.63 5.78
N LEU A 97 32.04 -10.60 6.43
CA LEU A 97 33.35 -10.03 6.15
C LEU A 97 34.29 -10.54 7.24
N TYR A 98 35.39 -11.18 6.81
CA TYR A 98 36.49 -11.59 7.66
C TYR A 98 37.59 -10.54 7.56
N LEU A 99 37.75 -9.72 8.61
CA LEU A 99 38.76 -8.67 8.67
C LEU A 99 39.91 -9.11 9.58
N GLU A 100 41.11 -9.23 9.02
CA GLU A 100 42.33 -9.50 9.78
C GLU A 100 43.26 -8.29 9.76
N LYS A 101 43.78 -7.90 10.93
CA LYS A 101 44.70 -6.77 11.08
C LYS A 101 45.95 -6.89 10.19
N LYS A 102 46.52 -8.09 10.10
CA LYS A 102 47.72 -8.35 9.30
C LYS A 102 47.41 -8.14 7.82
N ARG A 103 46.42 -8.86 7.29
CA ARG A 103 46.00 -8.76 5.88
C ARG A 103 45.61 -7.34 5.47
N ILE A 104 44.78 -6.66 6.24
CA ILE A 104 44.37 -5.27 5.93
C ILE A 104 45.57 -4.32 6.00
N GLY A 105 46.47 -4.50 6.97
CA GLY A 105 47.69 -3.68 7.05
C GLY A 105 48.65 -3.88 5.89
N GLU A 106 48.73 -5.10 5.35
CA GLU A 106 49.56 -5.44 4.18
C GLU A 106 48.93 -4.99 2.85
N LYS A 107 47.60 -4.96 2.76
CA LYS A 107 46.86 -4.64 1.52
C LYS A 107 46.46 -3.16 1.40
N MET A 108 46.16 -2.48 2.50
CA MET A 108 45.80 -1.05 2.53
C MET A 108 46.95 -0.18 3.04
N VAL A 109 48.12 -0.27 2.38
CA VAL A 109 49.37 0.36 2.84
C VAL A 109 49.25 1.90 2.92
N ASP A 110 48.47 2.50 2.02
CA ASP A 110 48.24 3.95 1.96
C ASP A 110 47.23 4.47 2.99
N THR A 111 46.64 3.58 3.80
CA THR A 111 45.70 3.94 4.87
C THR A 111 46.28 3.56 6.23
N PRO A 112 47.04 4.46 6.89
CA PRO A 112 47.60 4.19 8.20
C PRO A 112 46.53 3.76 9.20
N ASN A 113 46.81 2.69 9.95
CA ASN A 113 45.88 2.14 10.94
C ASN A 113 44.51 1.68 10.39
N ALA A 114 44.39 1.35 9.09
CA ALA A 114 43.14 0.91 8.45
C ALA A 114 42.29 -0.06 9.31
N PHE A 115 42.89 -1.13 9.84
CA PHE A 115 42.15 -2.07 10.69
C PHE A 115 41.54 -1.41 11.94
N ASN A 116 42.26 -0.51 12.61
CA ASN A 116 41.75 0.20 13.78
C ASN A 116 40.67 1.23 13.39
N THR A 117 40.83 1.85 12.22
CA THR A 117 39.90 2.81 11.66
C THR A 117 38.54 2.17 11.40
N VAL A 118 38.49 1.04 10.67
CA VAL A 118 37.21 0.36 10.40
C VAL A 118 36.52 -0.08 11.68
N ILE A 119 37.22 -0.64 12.66
CA ILE A 119 36.59 -1.10 13.90
C ILE A 119 36.20 0.05 14.85
N LYS A 120 36.75 1.26 14.73
CA LYS A 120 36.38 2.39 15.61
C LYS A 120 35.31 3.28 14.98
N LEU A 121 35.43 3.53 13.67
CA LEU A 121 34.65 4.56 12.98
C LEU A 121 33.40 4.02 12.27
N THR A 122 33.27 2.70 12.11
CA THR A 122 32.02 2.09 11.63
C THR A 122 31.12 1.67 12.80
N ASP A 123 29.83 1.51 12.51
CA ASP A 123 28.76 1.05 13.40
C ASP A 123 27.76 0.19 12.63
N THR A 124 26.94 -0.56 13.36
CA THR A 124 25.74 -1.18 12.80
C THR A 124 24.85 -0.11 12.17
N GLY A 125 24.39 -0.37 10.95
CA GLY A 125 23.61 0.55 10.12
C GLY A 125 24.42 1.26 9.04
N ASP A 126 25.75 1.31 9.13
CA ASP A 126 26.59 1.91 8.09
C ASP A 126 26.59 1.09 6.81
N ILE A 127 26.84 1.74 5.67
CA ILE A 127 27.07 1.06 4.38
C ILE A 127 28.57 0.97 4.15
N LEU A 128 29.06 -0.23 3.88
CA LEU A 128 30.46 -0.55 3.70
C LEU A 128 30.65 -1.31 2.38
N GLY A 129 31.68 -0.94 1.62
CA GLY A 129 32.22 -1.69 0.50
C GLY A 129 33.41 -2.51 0.96
N ALA A 130 33.56 -3.73 0.48
CA ALA A 130 34.70 -4.59 0.78
C ALA A 130 35.14 -5.36 -0.47
N ARG A 131 36.46 -5.37 -0.73
CA ARG A 131 37.11 -6.21 -1.74
C ARG A 131 38.03 -7.22 -1.07
N GLY A 132 38.02 -8.44 -1.56
CA GLY A 132 38.73 -9.56 -0.94
C GLY A 132 38.61 -10.85 -1.72
N THR A 133 39.05 -11.95 -1.10
CA THR A 133 38.87 -13.31 -1.62
C THR A 133 37.73 -14.01 -0.89
N ILE A 134 37.32 -15.18 -1.36
CA ILE A 134 36.30 -15.99 -0.67
C ILE A 134 36.97 -16.99 0.25
N LYS A 135 36.50 -17.09 1.50
CA LYS A 135 36.94 -18.08 2.48
C LYS A 135 35.74 -18.65 3.20
N ARG A 136 35.69 -19.96 3.44
CA ARG A 136 34.82 -20.52 4.47
C ARG A 136 35.61 -20.63 5.76
N THR A 137 35.09 -20.04 6.83
CA THR A 137 35.75 -20.11 8.14
C THR A 137 35.80 -21.54 8.65
N GLU A 138 36.64 -21.78 9.64
CA GLU A 138 36.81 -23.07 10.30
C GLU A 138 35.51 -23.52 11.00
N ARG A 139 34.61 -22.57 11.27
CA ARG A 139 33.26 -22.81 11.82
C ARG A 139 32.17 -22.95 10.76
N GLY A 140 32.53 -22.91 9.47
CA GLY A 140 31.62 -23.13 8.36
C GLY A 140 30.92 -21.90 7.81
N GLU A 141 31.20 -20.69 8.29
CA GLU A 141 30.60 -19.46 7.76
C GLU A 141 31.32 -18.99 6.49
N LEU A 142 30.60 -18.80 5.38
CA LEU A 142 31.15 -18.22 4.15
C LEU A 142 31.43 -16.73 4.33
N SER A 143 32.64 -16.30 3.97
CA SER A 143 33.13 -14.95 4.21
C SER A 143 33.89 -14.36 3.03
N VAL A 144 33.81 -13.05 2.86
CA VAL A 144 34.81 -12.29 2.10
C VAL A 144 36.00 -12.04 3.02
N TYR A 145 37.16 -12.61 2.70
CA TYR A 145 38.41 -12.35 3.38
C TYR A 145 39.02 -11.04 2.86
N VAL A 146 38.80 -9.99 3.64
CA VAL A 146 38.94 -8.59 3.20
C VAL A 146 40.41 -8.22 2.95
N ASN A 147 40.68 -7.74 1.74
CA ASN A 147 41.91 -7.04 1.37
C ASN A 147 41.78 -5.55 1.66
N GLU A 148 40.68 -4.95 1.21
CA GLU A 148 40.41 -3.52 1.33
C GLU A 148 38.94 -3.24 1.57
N TYR A 149 38.64 -2.08 2.15
CA TYR A 149 37.29 -1.63 2.41
C TYR A 149 37.16 -0.13 2.19
N GLU A 150 35.93 0.33 1.99
CA GLU A 150 35.58 1.75 1.96
C GLU A 150 34.29 2.00 2.74
N ILE A 151 34.28 3.05 3.57
CA ILE A 151 33.06 3.51 4.25
C ILE A 151 32.23 4.27 3.22
N LEU A 152 31.19 3.63 2.70
CA LEU A 152 30.36 4.21 1.65
C LEU A 152 29.36 5.22 2.20
N THR A 153 28.76 4.93 3.36
CA THR A 153 27.84 5.85 4.02
C THR A 153 27.84 5.60 5.52
N LYS A 154 28.22 6.61 6.30
CA LYS A 154 28.01 6.60 7.75
C LYS A 154 26.53 6.82 8.09
N SER A 155 25.92 5.89 8.81
CA SER A 155 24.61 6.10 9.40
C SER A 155 24.74 6.90 10.70
N LEU A 156 23.88 7.91 10.86
CA LEU A 156 23.80 8.75 12.06
C LEU A 156 22.80 8.24 13.10
N LEU A 157 21.91 7.33 12.71
CA LEU A 157 20.91 6.75 13.61
C LEU A 157 21.13 5.23 13.75
N PRO A 158 20.91 4.67 14.95
CA PRO A 158 21.01 3.23 15.13
C PRO A 158 19.87 2.51 14.40
N LEU A 159 20.12 1.27 13.99
CA LEU A 159 19.02 0.38 13.60
C LEU A 159 18.28 -0.05 14.88
N PRO A 160 16.96 -0.31 14.82
CA PRO A 160 16.22 -0.90 15.93
C PRO A 160 16.81 -2.26 16.34
N ASP A 161 16.77 -2.59 17.62
CA ASP A 161 17.28 -3.87 18.14
C ASP A 161 16.51 -5.07 17.59
N LYS A 162 17.17 -6.07 16.99
CA LYS A 162 16.52 -7.23 16.33
C LYS A 162 15.41 -7.94 17.13
N TRP A 163 15.44 -7.91 18.47
CA TRP A 163 14.47 -8.60 19.34
C TRP A 163 13.23 -7.75 19.70
N HIS A 164 13.35 -6.41 19.62
CA HIS A 164 12.28 -5.45 19.92
C HIS A 164 12.03 -4.48 18.76
N GLY A 165 12.70 -4.72 17.63
CA GLY A 165 13.08 -3.71 16.66
C GLY A 165 12.04 -3.58 15.59
N LEU A 166 11.10 -2.68 15.84
CA LEU A 166 10.00 -2.34 14.93
C LEU A 166 8.93 -3.44 14.83
N THR A 167 8.56 -4.10 15.94
CA THR A 167 7.32 -4.90 15.98
C THR A 167 6.07 -4.03 15.94
N ASP A 168 6.19 -2.77 16.38
CA ASP A 168 5.14 -1.78 16.31
C ASP A 168 4.74 -1.49 14.85
N VAL A 169 3.55 -1.95 14.49
CA VAL A 169 3.00 -1.88 13.13
C VAL A 169 2.92 -0.44 12.63
N GLU A 170 2.60 0.52 13.49
CA GLU A 170 2.49 1.93 13.10
C GLU A 170 3.87 2.52 12.75
N LYS A 171 4.89 2.25 13.57
CA LYS A 171 6.28 2.66 13.30
C LYS A 171 6.82 2.02 12.03
N ARG A 172 6.47 0.75 11.74
CA ARG A 172 6.82 0.08 10.48
C ARG A 172 6.29 0.84 9.27
N TYR A 173 5.01 1.22 9.30
CA TYR A 173 4.40 1.97 8.21
C TYR A 173 4.95 3.39 8.08
N ARG A 174 5.23 4.09 9.18
CA ARG A 174 5.81 5.45 9.16
C ARG A 174 7.25 5.46 8.68
N GLN A 175 8.05 4.52 9.17
CA GLN A 175 9.47 4.40 8.88
C GLN A 175 9.71 3.21 7.96
N ARG A 176 9.01 3.17 6.82
CA ARG A 176 9.11 2.05 5.88
C ARG A 176 10.55 1.76 5.47
N TYR A 177 11.39 2.80 5.33
CA TYR A 177 12.81 2.66 5.03
C TYR A 177 13.58 1.87 6.11
N VAL A 178 13.17 1.92 7.38
CA VAL A 178 13.73 1.09 8.46
C VAL A 178 13.14 -0.32 8.41
N ASP A 179 11.82 -0.43 8.21
CA ASP A 179 11.12 -1.71 8.08
C ASP A 179 11.73 -2.59 6.96
N LEU A 180 12.01 -2.01 5.79
CA LEU A 180 12.67 -2.67 4.66
C LEU A 180 14.10 -3.13 4.98
N ILE A 181 14.79 -2.51 5.94
CA ILE A 181 16.12 -2.93 6.37
C ILE A 181 16.02 -4.16 7.26
N VAL A 182 15.12 -4.13 8.26
CA VAL A 182 15.08 -5.16 9.31
C VAL A 182 14.18 -6.35 8.98
N ASN A 183 13.21 -6.19 8.07
CA ASN A 183 12.24 -7.22 7.66
C ASN A 183 12.36 -7.54 6.15
N PRO A 184 13.17 -8.54 5.76
CA PRO A 184 13.36 -8.91 4.35
C PRO A 184 12.07 -9.32 3.62
N ASP A 185 11.11 -9.93 4.32
CA ASP A 185 9.84 -10.36 3.72
C ASP A 185 9.03 -9.19 3.17
N VAL A 186 9.11 -8.02 3.82
CA VAL A 186 8.48 -6.78 3.32
C VAL A 186 9.06 -6.37 1.97
N ARG A 187 10.36 -6.58 1.74
CA ARG A 187 10.97 -6.34 0.42
C ARG A 187 10.44 -7.32 -0.62
N GLN A 188 10.25 -8.58 -0.24
CA GLN A 188 9.68 -9.60 -1.12
C GLN A 188 8.25 -9.25 -1.53
N THR A 189 7.43 -8.72 -0.62
CA THR A 189 6.08 -8.23 -0.96
C THR A 189 6.11 -7.16 -2.05
N PHE A 190 6.97 -6.14 -1.94
CA PHE A 190 7.06 -5.09 -2.96
C PHE A 190 7.68 -5.56 -4.27
N TRP A 191 8.63 -6.50 -4.21
CA TRP A 191 9.17 -7.15 -5.41
C TRP A 191 8.08 -7.94 -6.13
N ARG A 192 7.29 -8.74 -5.40
CA ARG A 192 6.14 -9.49 -5.94
C ARG A 192 5.09 -8.54 -6.51
N ARG A 193 4.77 -7.44 -5.84
CA ARG A 193 3.88 -6.39 -6.38
C ARG A 193 4.35 -5.91 -7.76
N ALA A 194 5.63 -5.57 -7.90
CA ALA A 194 6.18 -5.11 -9.16
C ALA A 194 6.10 -6.21 -10.25
N LYS A 195 6.36 -7.47 -9.89
CA LYS A 195 6.26 -8.60 -10.82
C LYS A 195 4.83 -8.92 -11.24
N ILE A 196 3.89 -8.94 -10.30
CA ILE A 196 2.46 -9.20 -10.55
C ILE A 196 1.90 -8.11 -11.48
N THR A 197 2.11 -6.83 -11.16
CA THR A 197 1.62 -5.74 -12.01
C THR A 197 2.23 -5.76 -13.42
N ALA A 198 3.53 -6.08 -13.55
CA ALA A 198 4.16 -6.26 -14.86
C ALA A 198 3.63 -7.49 -15.62
N SER A 199 3.30 -8.58 -14.91
CA SER A 199 2.68 -9.78 -15.48
C SER A 199 1.28 -9.50 -16.04
N ILE A 200 0.47 -8.72 -15.32
CA ILE A 200 -0.86 -8.30 -15.77
C ILE A 200 -0.75 -7.47 -17.06
N ARG A 201 0.14 -6.47 -17.09
CA ARG A 201 0.39 -5.66 -18.29
C ARG A 201 0.77 -6.50 -19.51
N ARG A 202 1.80 -7.35 -19.37
CA ARG A 202 2.24 -8.22 -20.47
C ARG A 202 1.16 -9.18 -20.94
N TYR A 203 0.36 -9.72 -20.02
CA TYR A 203 -0.75 -10.58 -20.38
C TYR A 203 -1.76 -9.82 -21.26
N LEU A 204 -2.18 -8.63 -20.83
CA LEU A 204 -3.13 -7.80 -21.58
C LEU A 204 -2.56 -7.33 -22.93
N GLU A 205 -1.29 -6.94 -22.98
CA GLU A 205 -0.60 -6.60 -24.24
C GLU A 205 -0.61 -7.78 -25.22
N ASN A 206 -0.35 -9.00 -24.74
CA ASN A 206 -0.42 -10.21 -25.56
C ASN A 206 -1.83 -10.53 -26.06
N GLU A 207 -2.86 -10.17 -25.27
CA GLU A 207 -4.28 -10.28 -25.64
C GLU A 207 -4.75 -9.13 -26.55
N GLY A 208 -3.86 -8.21 -26.92
CA GLY A 208 -4.11 -7.12 -27.85
C GLY A 208 -4.73 -5.87 -27.23
N PHE A 209 -4.69 -5.73 -25.90
CA PHE A 209 -5.09 -4.51 -25.22
C PHE A 209 -3.98 -3.45 -25.26
N ILE A 210 -4.38 -2.18 -25.26
CA ILE A 210 -3.47 -1.04 -25.20
C ILE A 210 -3.64 -0.34 -23.85
N GLU A 211 -2.53 -0.07 -23.16
CA GLU A 211 -2.52 0.75 -21.94
C GLU A 211 -2.70 2.23 -22.32
N ILE A 212 -3.68 2.90 -21.74
CA ILE A 212 -3.96 4.34 -21.95
C ILE A 212 -4.01 5.03 -20.59
N GLU A 213 -3.61 6.31 -20.55
CA GLU A 213 -3.75 7.17 -19.37
C GLU A 213 -4.90 8.17 -19.58
N THR A 214 -5.86 8.16 -18.66
CA THR A 214 -6.99 9.11 -18.64
C THR A 214 -6.80 10.21 -17.57
N PRO A 215 -7.55 11.33 -17.62
CA PRO A 215 -7.37 12.43 -16.67
C PRO A 215 -7.54 12.00 -15.21
N VAL A 216 -6.56 12.36 -14.37
CA VAL A 216 -6.63 12.23 -12.90
C VAL A 216 -7.45 13.35 -12.27
N LEU A 217 -7.34 14.55 -12.81
CA LEU A 217 -8.14 15.71 -12.44
C LEU A 217 -9.32 15.83 -13.40
N GLN A 218 -10.53 15.80 -12.87
CA GLN A 218 -11.77 15.80 -13.64
C GLN A 218 -12.63 17.00 -13.23
N SER A 219 -13.35 17.59 -14.20
CA SER A 219 -14.35 18.63 -13.91
C SER A 219 -15.58 18.07 -13.18
N GLU A 220 -15.86 16.78 -13.36
CA GLU A 220 -16.93 16.05 -12.71
C GLU A 220 -16.42 14.66 -12.32
N ALA A 221 -16.73 14.22 -11.10
CA ALA A 221 -16.44 12.85 -10.67
C ALA A 221 -17.53 11.90 -11.17
N GLY A 222 -17.14 10.69 -11.57
CA GLY A 222 -18.05 9.68 -12.11
C GLY A 222 -17.41 8.29 -12.22
N GLY A 223 -18.21 7.30 -12.61
CA GLY A 223 -17.78 5.91 -12.81
C GLY A 223 -17.72 5.06 -11.53
N ALA A 224 -18.09 5.59 -10.37
CA ALA A 224 -18.27 4.83 -9.13
C ALA A 224 -19.18 5.59 -8.15
N ASP A 225 -19.78 4.87 -7.21
CA ASP A 225 -20.42 5.46 -6.03
C ASP A 225 -19.33 5.63 -4.96
N ALA A 226 -18.73 6.82 -4.90
CA ALA A 226 -17.65 7.15 -3.96
C ALA A 226 -17.53 8.66 -3.75
N ARG A 227 -17.17 9.07 -2.54
CA ARG A 227 -16.95 10.50 -2.24
C ARG A 227 -15.61 10.97 -2.84
N PRO A 228 -15.57 11.99 -3.72
CA PRO A 228 -14.32 12.45 -4.32
C PRO A 228 -13.52 13.36 -3.38
N PHE A 229 -12.22 13.49 -3.67
CA PHE A 229 -11.42 14.62 -3.19
C PHE A 229 -11.63 15.83 -4.11
N ILE A 230 -11.76 17.02 -3.51
CA ILE A 230 -11.97 18.28 -4.22
C ILE A 230 -10.70 19.12 -4.12
N THR A 231 -10.30 19.73 -5.22
CA THR A 231 -9.20 20.68 -5.32
C THR A 231 -9.58 21.86 -6.20
N TYR A 232 -8.68 22.82 -6.39
CA TYR A 232 -8.95 24.05 -7.12
C TYR A 232 -7.83 24.37 -8.11
N HIS A 233 -8.19 24.66 -9.35
CA HIS A 233 -7.25 25.08 -10.38
C HIS A 233 -7.14 26.61 -10.42
N ASN A 234 -6.05 27.17 -9.91
CA ASN A 234 -5.89 28.63 -9.77
C ASN A 234 -6.05 29.43 -11.08
N THR A 235 -5.50 28.97 -12.21
CA THR A 235 -5.56 29.72 -13.48
C THR A 235 -6.91 29.61 -14.20
N LEU A 236 -7.59 28.47 -14.09
CA LEU A 236 -8.91 28.25 -14.69
C LEU A 236 -10.05 28.68 -13.75
N GLU A 237 -9.70 29.05 -12.52
CA GLU A 237 -10.62 29.50 -11.48
C GLU A 237 -11.81 28.55 -11.27
N MET A 238 -11.53 27.24 -11.27
CA MET A 238 -12.56 26.19 -11.15
C MET A 238 -12.18 25.10 -10.16
N GLU A 239 -13.19 24.48 -9.56
CA GLU A 239 -13.02 23.25 -8.80
C GLU A 239 -12.71 22.07 -9.74
N LEU A 240 -11.90 21.15 -9.23
CA LEU A 240 -11.58 19.88 -9.87
C LEU A 240 -11.70 18.76 -8.85
N TYR A 241 -12.00 17.58 -9.33
CA TYR A 241 -12.13 16.37 -8.53
C TYR A 241 -11.00 15.41 -8.88
N LEU A 242 -10.42 14.75 -7.89
CA LEU A 242 -9.59 13.58 -8.17
C LEU A 242 -10.50 12.41 -8.56
N ARG A 243 -10.13 11.70 -9.63
CA ARG A 243 -10.91 10.58 -10.16
C ARG A 243 -11.19 9.49 -9.12
N ILE A 244 -12.43 9.01 -9.12
CA ILE A 244 -12.91 7.89 -8.28
C ILE A 244 -12.98 6.55 -9.03
N ALA A 245 -12.88 6.62 -10.37
CA ALA A 245 -12.79 5.52 -11.33
C ALA A 245 -12.19 6.06 -12.65
N THR A 246 -11.77 5.18 -13.55
CA THR A 246 -11.34 5.55 -14.92
C THR A 246 -12.45 5.32 -15.98
N GLU A 247 -13.56 4.72 -15.55
CA GLU A 247 -14.60 4.12 -16.38
C GLU A 247 -15.12 5.01 -17.50
N LEU A 248 -15.65 6.20 -17.15
CA LEU A 248 -16.34 7.04 -18.13
C LEU A 248 -15.39 7.53 -19.24
N HIS A 249 -14.10 7.67 -18.97
CA HIS A 249 -13.11 8.07 -19.98
C HIS A 249 -12.68 6.89 -20.85
N LEU A 250 -12.51 5.71 -20.27
CA LEU A 250 -12.20 4.50 -21.03
C LEU A 250 -13.35 4.13 -21.98
N LYS A 251 -14.61 4.29 -21.55
CA LYS A 251 -15.78 4.14 -22.43
C LYS A 251 -15.78 5.12 -23.61
N ARG A 252 -15.39 6.38 -23.39
CA ARG A 252 -15.23 7.38 -24.47
C ARG A 252 -14.17 6.94 -25.49
N LEU A 253 -13.11 6.26 -25.08
CA LEU A 253 -12.12 5.70 -26.01
C LEU A 253 -12.73 4.57 -26.86
N ILE A 254 -13.60 3.74 -26.25
CA ILE A 254 -14.33 2.70 -26.99
C ILE A 254 -15.25 3.34 -28.06
N VAL A 255 -15.99 4.39 -27.70
CA VAL A 255 -16.75 5.22 -28.67
C VAL A 255 -15.84 5.76 -29.77
N GLY A 256 -14.64 6.23 -29.39
CA GLY A 256 -13.62 6.75 -30.30
C GLY A 256 -13.00 5.71 -31.25
N GLY A 257 -13.36 4.43 -31.13
CA GLY A 257 -12.95 3.36 -32.04
C GLY A 257 -11.82 2.47 -31.53
N PHE A 258 -11.40 2.60 -30.27
CA PHE A 258 -10.53 1.59 -29.67
C PHE A 258 -11.36 0.35 -29.28
N GLU A 259 -10.90 -0.85 -29.62
CA GLU A 259 -11.64 -2.08 -29.28
C GLU A 259 -11.18 -2.73 -27.98
N LYS A 260 -9.94 -2.50 -27.55
CA LYS A 260 -9.35 -3.09 -26.34
C LYS A 260 -8.44 -2.10 -25.64
N VAL A 261 -8.88 -1.54 -24.53
CA VAL A 261 -8.11 -0.58 -23.74
C VAL A 261 -8.08 -0.99 -22.27
N PHE A 262 -7.01 -0.63 -21.59
CA PHE A 262 -6.99 -0.68 -20.13
C PHE A 262 -6.22 0.51 -19.56
N GLU A 263 -6.49 0.83 -18.31
CA GLU A 263 -5.64 1.70 -17.52
C GLU A 263 -5.37 1.04 -16.17
N MET A 264 -4.09 0.92 -15.79
CA MET A 264 -3.70 0.57 -14.42
C MET A 264 -3.12 1.78 -13.73
N GLY A 265 -3.94 2.43 -12.89
CA GLY A 265 -3.65 3.75 -12.34
C GLY A 265 -4.12 3.95 -10.91
N ARG A 266 -3.85 5.15 -10.38
CA ARG A 266 -4.28 5.55 -9.04
C ARG A 266 -5.72 6.05 -9.06
N ILE A 267 -6.51 5.59 -8.09
CA ILE A 267 -7.86 6.06 -7.78
C ILE A 267 -7.86 6.70 -6.40
N PHE A 268 -8.71 7.70 -6.20
CA PHE A 268 -8.79 8.50 -4.98
C PHE A 268 -10.21 8.53 -4.44
N ARG A 269 -10.44 7.98 -3.25
CA ARG A 269 -11.75 7.99 -2.58
C ARG A 269 -11.62 8.58 -1.18
N ASN A 270 -12.40 9.62 -0.91
CA ASN A 270 -12.38 10.37 0.34
C ASN A 270 -13.25 9.71 1.40
N GLU A 271 -12.85 8.49 1.76
CA GLU A 271 -13.57 7.55 2.61
C GLU A 271 -12.74 7.15 3.85
N GLY A 272 -13.26 6.25 4.67
CA GLY A 272 -12.59 5.74 5.85
C GLY A 272 -11.33 4.92 5.53
N VAL A 273 -10.34 4.99 6.42
CA VAL A 273 -9.11 4.17 6.33
C VAL A 273 -9.25 2.94 7.23
N SER A 274 -8.99 1.75 6.69
CA SER A 274 -9.05 0.48 7.42
C SER A 274 -7.86 -0.41 7.07
N THR A 275 -7.92 -1.70 7.43
CA THR A 275 -6.99 -2.73 6.93
C THR A 275 -7.31 -3.13 5.48
N LYS A 276 -8.50 -2.78 4.97
CA LYS A 276 -8.97 -3.07 3.62
C LYS A 276 -8.99 -1.83 2.71
N HIS A 277 -9.07 -0.63 3.28
CA HIS A 277 -9.29 0.63 2.55
C HIS A 277 -8.16 1.63 2.80
N ASN A 278 -7.64 2.22 1.72
CA ASN A 278 -6.71 3.33 1.73
C ASN A 278 -7.24 4.42 0.78
N PRO A 279 -7.16 5.73 1.12
CA PRO A 279 -7.81 6.79 0.34
C PRO A 279 -7.25 6.97 -1.07
N GLU A 280 -6.05 6.48 -1.31
CA GLU A 280 -5.51 6.31 -2.65
C GLU A 280 -5.14 4.83 -2.86
N PHE A 281 -5.55 4.22 -3.97
CA PHE A 281 -5.27 2.82 -4.26
C PHE A 281 -5.15 2.59 -5.76
N THR A 282 -4.41 1.54 -6.13
CA THR A 282 -4.22 1.16 -7.53
C THR A 282 -5.36 0.23 -7.93
N SER A 283 -6.06 0.58 -8.99
CA SER A 283 -6.95 -0.33 -9.72
C SER A 283 -6.40 -0.55 -11.13
N ILE A 284 -6.90 -1.58 -11.77
CA ILE A 284 -6.89 -1.69 -13.23
C ILE A 284 -8.33 -1.72 -13.70
N GLU A 285 -8.65 -0.94 -14.72
CA GLU A 285 -9.90 -1.04 -15.44
C GLU A 285 -9.64 -1.37 -16.91
N ILE A 286 -10.46 -2.26 -17.47
CA ILE A 286 -10.26 -2.90 -18.76
C ILE A 286 -11.59 -2.85 -19.51
N TYR A 287 -11.56 -2.45 -20.78
CA TYR A 287 -12.74 -2.40 -21.64
C TYR A 287 -12.45 -3.09 -22.96
N GLN A 288 -13.35 -3.99 -23.36
CA GLN A 288 -13.28 -4.74 -24.60
C GLN A 288 -14.59 -4.63 -25.38
N ALA A 289 -14.51 -4.04 -26.57
CA ALA A 289 -15.60 -4.03 -27.53
C ALA A 289 -15.93 -5.45 -28.00
N TYR A 290 -17.21 -5.66 -28.29
CA TYR A 290 -17.86 -6.90 -28.69
C TYR A 290 -17.77 -8.05 -27.67
N ALA A 291 -17.39 -7.74 -26.42
CA ALA A 291 -17.42 -8.68 -25.31
C ALA A 291 -18.64 -8.45 -24.40
N ASP A 292 -18.99 -9.47 -23.63
CA ASP A 292 -19.96 -9.38 -22.53
C ASP A 292 -19.34 -9.81 -21.18
N TYR A 293 -20.15 -9.84 -20.13
CA TYR A 293 -19.69 -10.24 -18.80
C TYR A 293 -19.16 -11.68 -18.68
N ASP A 294 -19.54 -12.62 -19.58
CA ASP A 294 -18.99 -13.98 -19.59
C ASP A 294 -17.55 -14.00 -20.11
N ASP A 295 -17.27 -13.19 -21.14
CA ASP A 295 -15.91 -12.94 -21.61
C ASP A 295 -15.06 -12.30 -20.51
N MET A 296 -15.62 -11.34 -19.77
CA MET A 296 -14.93 -10.68 -18.68
C MET A 296 -14.65 -11.61 -17.48
N MET A 297 -15.54 -12.58 -17.18
CA MET A 297 -15.25 -13.63 -16.20
C MET A 297 -14.04 -14.47 -16.63
N THR A 298 -14.00 -14.88 -17.90
CA THR A 298 -12.88 -15.65 -18.48
C THR A 298 -11.57 -14.86 -18.44
N LEU A 299 -11.63 -13.57 -18.80
CA LEU A 299 -10.49 -12.66 -18.74
C LEU A 299 -9.97 -12.51 -17.30
N THR A 300 -10.87 -12.37 -16.33
CA THR A 300 -10.54 -12.25 -14.90
C THR A 300 -9.81 -13.49 -14.38
N GLU A 301 -10.31 -14.69 -14.68
CA GLU A 301 -9.65 -15.95 -14.35
C GLU A 301 -8.22 -15.98 -14.91
N ASN A 302 -8.06 -15.67 -16.19
CA ASN A 302 -6.77 -15.76 -16.86
C ASN A 302 -5.75 -14.74 -16.34
N ILE A 303 -6.15 -13.49 -16.06
CA ILE A 303 -5.27 -12.46 -15.49
C ILE A 303 -4.69 -12.93 -14.15
N ILE A 304 -5.55 -13.41 -13.26
CA ILE A 304 -5.15 -13.80 -11.89
C ILE A 304 -4.31 -15.09 -11.93
N VAL A 305 -4.73 -16.09 -12.71
CA VAL A 305 -4.00 -17.35 -12.89
C VAL A 305 -2.61 -17.13 -13.49
N ASN A 306 -2.52 -16.26 -14.51
CA ASN A 306 -1.24 -15.92 -15.13
C ASN A 306 -0.30 -15.27 -14.11
N ALA A 307 -0.77 -14.27 -13.36
CA ALA A 307 0.03 -13.61 -12.33
C ALA A 307 0.48 -14.57 -11.21
N ALA A 308 -0.41 -15.46 -10.75
CA ALA A 308 -0.09 -16.45 -9.71
C ALA A 308 0.95 -17.46 -10.21
N ARG A 309 0.81 -17.99 -11.43
CA ARG A 309 1.79 -18.91 -12.03
C ARG A 309 3.14 -18.24 -12.24
N GLU A 310 3.18 -17.04 -12.80
CA GLU A 310 4.45 -16.37 -13.12
C GLU A 310 5.24 -15.99 -11.86
N VAL A 311 4.55 -15.55 -10.80
CA VAL A 311 5.23 -14.95 -9.63
C VAL A 311 5.35 -15.92 -8.45
N LEU A 312 4.40 -16.84 -8.29
CA LEU A 312 4.38 -17.79 -7.17
C LEU A 312 4.67 -19.23 -7.58
N ASP A 313 4.65 -19.54 -8.88
CA ASP A 313 4.81 -20.91 -9.42
C ASP A 313 3.79 -21.92 -8.86
N THR A 314 2.60 -21.44 -8.46
CA THR A 314 1.51 -22.28 -7.93
C THR A 314 0.16 -21.58 -8.08
N LEU A 315 -0.91 -22.37 -8.15
CA LEU A 315 -2.30 -21.90 -8.02
C LEU A 315 -2.92 -22.24 -6.65
N LYS A 316 -2.22 -23.03 -5.84
CA LYS A 316 -2.61 -23.36 -4.47
C LYS A 316 -1.83 -22.46 -3.53
N ILE A 317 -2.52 -21.49 -2.95
CA ILE A 317 -1.94 -20.50 -2.05
C ILE A 317 -2.52 -20.65 -0.66
N THR A 318 -1.82 -20.07 0.33
CA THR A 318 -2.34 -19.90 1.68
C THR A 318 -2.48 -18.42 1.94
N TYR A 319 -3.66 -18.00 2.40
CA TYR A 319 -3.93 -16.64 2.84
C TYR A 319 -4.47 -16.68 4.26
N GLN A 320 -3.72 -16.11 5.20
CA GLN A 320 -4.08 -16.03 6.62
C GLN A 320 -4.55 -17.39 7.16
N GLU A 321 -3.67 -18.39 7.04
CA GLU A 321 -3.89 -19.80 7.43
C GLU A 321 -4.96 -20.55 6.61
N THR A 322 -5.64 -19.89 5.69
CA THR A 322 -6.70 -20.48 4.86
C THR A 322 -6.15 -20.91 3.51
N ALA A 323 -6.38 -22.16 3.12
CA ALA A 323 -5.98 -22.68 1.81
C ALA A 323 -6.95 -22.22 0.72
N ILE A 324 -6.42 -21.64 -0.36
CA ILE A 324 -7.18 -21.15 -1.50
C ILE A 324 -6.67 -21.84 -2.77
N ASP A 325 -7.59 -22.37 -3.57
CA ASP A 325 -7.27 -22.96 -4.87
C ASP A 325 -7.74 -22.02 -5.98
N LEU A 326 -6.78 -21.41 -6.68
CA LEU A 326 -7.02 -20.51 -7.80
C LEU A 326 -7.23 -21.26 -9.12
N THR A 327 -7.30 -22.60 -9.13
CA THR A 327 -7.52 -23.40 -10.34
C THR A 327 -8.92 -23.15 -10.93
N PRO A 328 -9.04 -22.64 -12.17
CA PRO A 328 -10.32 -22.48 -12.84
C PRO A 328 -10.95 -23.83 -13.27
N PRO A 329 -12.25 -23.85 -13.60
CA PRO A 329 -13.19 -22.74 -13.56
C PRO A 329 -13.68 -22.44 -12.12
N TRP A 330 -13.92 -21.17 -11.82
CA TRP A 330 -14.47 -20.76 -10.53
C TRP A 330 -15.99 -20.87 -10.49
N ARG A 331 -16.56 -21.03 -9.29
CA ARG A 331 -18.01 -21.18 -9.11
C ARG A 331 -18.70 -19.89 -9.57
N ARG A 332 -19.70 -20.02 -10.44
CA ARG A 332 -20.61 -18.93 -10.83
C ARG A 332 -21.96 -19.17 -10.17
N VAL A 333 -22.50 -18.19 -9.46
CA VAL A 333 -23.74 -18.34 -8.68
C VAL A 333 -24.42 -16.99 -8.52
N THR A 334 -25.75 -16.95 -8.53
CA THR A 334 -26.48 -15.69 -8.36
C THR A 334 -26.50 -15.23 -6.90
N MET A 335 -26.67 -13.93 -6.69
CA MET A 335 -26.88 -13.36 -5.36
C MET A 335 -28.13 -13.97 -4.67
N HIS A 336 -29.20 -14.22 -5.43
CA HIS A 336 -30.43 -14.84 -4.96
C HIS A 336 -30.19 -16.25 -4.39
N GLU A 337 -29.47 -17.09 -5.14
CA GLU A 337 -29.12 -18.45 -4.72
C GLU A 337 -28.29 -18.44 -3.44
N LEU A 338 -27.27 -17.58 -3.35
CA LEU A 338 -26.41 -17.51 -2.16
C LEU A 338 -27.17 -17.05 -0.92
N VAL A 339 -27.99 -16.00 -1.03
CA VAL A 339 -28.80 -15.52 0.10
C VAL A 339 -29.78 -16.59 0.55
N ARG A 340 -30.41 -17.31 -0.39
CA ARG A 340 -31.28 -18.44 -0.08
C ARG A 340 -30.54 -19.59 0.60
N GLU A 341 -29.34 -19.94 0.12
CA GLU A 341 -28.50 -21.00 0.70
C GLU A 341 -28.12 -20.70 2.16
N VAL A 342 -27.78 -19.45 2.48
CA VAL A 342 -27.28 -19.06 3.81
C VAL A 342 -28.40 -18.70 4.79
N THR A 343 -29.43 -17.99 4.32
CA THR A 343 -30.47 -17.40 5.18
C THR A 343 -31.79 -18.16 5.14
N GLY A 344 -32.01 -18.97 4.10
CA GLY A 344 -33.29 -19.63 3.81
C GLY A 344 -34.35 -18.70 3.21
N VAL A 345 -34.07 -17.40 3.04
CA VAL A 345 -35.01 -16.43 2.45
C VAL A 345 -34.89 -16.46 0.93
N ASP A 346 -36.02 -16.73 0.26
CA ASP A 346 -36.12 -16.73 -1.20
C ASP A 346 -36.70 -15.39 -1.69
N PHE A 347 -35.82 -14.46 -2.04
CA PHE A 347 -36.21 -13.12 -2.48
C PHE A 347 -36.97 -13.09 -3.81
N GLU A 348 -36.89 -14.16 -4.63
CA GLU A 348 -37.67 -14.26 -5.87
C GLU A 348 -39.15 -14.55 -5.59
N SER A 349 -39.49 -14.99 -4.38
CA SER A 349 -40.85 -15.41 -4.03
C SER A 349 -41.80 -14.28 -3.61
N PHE A 350 -41.27 -13.07 -3.37
CA PHE A 350 -42.07 -11.95 -2.83
C PHE A 350 -42.64 -11.07 -3.94
N ALA A 351 -43.92 -10.74 -3.84
CA ALA A 351 -44.57 -9.81 -4.75
C ALA A 351 -44.43 -8.35 -4.29
N THR A 352 -44.18 -8.13 -2.99
CA THR A 352 -44.10 -6.80 -2.39
C THR A 352 -42.88 -6.64 -1.50
N PHE A 353 -42.37 -5.41 -1.42
CA PHE A 353 -41.26 -5.07 -0.53
C PHE A 353 -41.58 -5.35 0.94
N GLU A 354 -42.82 -5.11 1.38
CA GLU A 354 -43.24 -5.31 2.76
C GLU A 354 -43.17 -6.77 3.21
N GLU A 355 -43.59 -7.70 2.34
CA GLU A 355 -43.46 -9.14 2.58
C GLU A 355 -41.99 -9.56 2.68
N ALA A 356 -41.16 -9.09 1.74
CA ALA A 356 -39.73 -9.36 1.72
C ALA A 356 -39.04 -8.80 2.98
N ARG A 357 -39.41 -7.58 3.41
CA ARG A 357 -38.89 -6.92 4.62
C ARG A 357 -39.19 -7.75 5.86
N THR A 358 -40.44 -8.15 6.06
CA THR A 358 -40.81 -8.98 7.22
C THR A 358 -40.06 -10.32 7.20
N ALA A 359 -39.88 -10.95 6.05
CA ALA A 359 -39.10 -12.18 5.94
C ALA A 359 -37.62 -11.97 6.27
N ALA A 360 -37.01 -10.89 5.78
CA ALA A 360 -35.63 -10.53 6.06
C ALA A 360 -35.39 -10.24 7.55
N GLU A 361 -36.26 -9.45 8.18
CA GLU A 361 -36.20 -9.15 9.62
C GLU A 361 -36.31 -10.43 10.46
N ASN A 362 -37.22 -11.35 10.10
CA ASN A 362 -37.36 -12.65 10.76
C ASN A 362 -36.12 -13.54 10.60
N ALA A 363 -35.37 -13.38 9.50
CA ALA A 363 -34.09 -14.04 9.26
C ALA A 363 -32.89 -13.28 9.90
N GLY A 364 -33.15 -12.22 10.66
CA GLY A 364 -32.14 -11.43 11.36
C GLY A 364 -31.28 -10.56 10.44
N ILE A 365 -31.81 -10.17 9.28
CA ILE A 365 -31.22 -9.19 8.36
C ILE A 365 -31.73 -7.80 8.77
N GLY A 366 -30.82 -6.86 9.00
CA GLY A 366 -31.17 -5.47 9.26
C GLY A 366 -31.63 -4.78 7.98
N VAL A 367 -32.69 -3.97 8.06
CA VAL A 367 -33.22 -3.23 6.91
C VAL A 367 -33.02 -1.73 7.14
N PRO A 368 -32.10 -1.07 6.41
CA PRO A 368 -31.91 0.37 6.50
C PRO A 368 -33.18 1.16 6.15
N GLU A 369 -33.36 2.35 6.73
CA GLU A 369 -34.55 3.19 6.51
C GLU A 369 -34.72 3.64 5.04
N ASP A 370 -33.61 3.76 4.31
CA ASP A 370 -33.57 4.17 2.91
C ASP A 370 -33.68 2.99 1.93
N CYS A 371 -33.68 1.74 2.43
CA CYS A 371 -33.98 0.55 1.66
C CYS A 371 -35.49 0.48 1.38
N LYS A 372 -35.88 0.55 0.10
CA LYS A 372 -37.28 0.67 -0.33
C LYS A 372 -37.70 -0.36 -1.38
N THR A 373 -36.79 -1.24 -1.77
CA THR A 373 -36.98 -2.14 -2.89
C THR A 373 -36.43 -3.53 -2.59
N ILE A 374 -36.97 -4.56 -3.24
CA ILE A 374 -36.57 -5.95 -3.02
C ILE A 374 -35.11 -6.16 -3.46
N GLY A 375 -34.66 -5.53 -4.55
CA GLY A 375 -33.28 -5.66 -5.03
C GLY A 375 -32.26 -5.08 -4.06
N LYS A 376 -32.53 -3.89 -3.49
CA LYS A 376 -31.70 -3.33 -2.41
C LYS A 376 -31.70 -4.22 -1.17
N LEU A 377 -32.85 -4.75 -0.78
CA LEU A 377 -32.95 -5.63 0.38
C LEU A 377 -32.20 -6.96 0.18
N LEU A 378 -32.20 -7.50 -1.03
CA LEU A 378 -31.38 -8.66 -1.39
C LEU A 378 -29.88 -8.35 -1.21
N ASN A 379 -29.44 -7.17 -1.66
CA ASN A 379 -28.06 -6.73 -1.49
C ASN A 379 -27.68 -6.61 -0.01
N GLU A 380 -28.54 -5.98 0.80
CA GLU A 380 -28.37 -5.91 2.27
C GLU A 380 -28.26 -7.30 2.91
N ALA A 381 -29.11 -8.24 2.50
CA ALA A 381 -29.04 -9.62 2.97
C ALA A 381 -27.72 -10.29 2.59
N PHE A 382 -27.23 -10.04 1.37
CA PHE A 382 -25.97 -10.56 0.87
C PHE A 382 -24.78 -10.00 1.65
N GLU A 383 -24.66 -8.68 1.78
CA GLU A 383 -23.56 -8.02 2.49
C GLU A 383 -23.50 -8.43 3.97
N GLN A 384 -24.65 -8.52 4.64
CA GLN A 384 -24.71 -8.82 6.07
C GLN A 384 -24.49 -10.30 6.41
N LYS A 385 -24.83 -11.23 5.49
CA LYS A 385 -24.88 -12.67 5.81
C LYS A 385 -24.01 -13.56 4.92
N VAL A 386 -23.75 -13.15 3.68
CA VAL A 386 -23.17 -14.02 2.65
C VAL A 386 -21.71 -13.66 2.36
N GLU A 387 -21.38 -12.38 2.17
CA GLU A 387 -20.07 -11.94 1.66
C GLU A 387 -18.90 -12.64 2.37
N GLU A 388 -18.85 -12.59 3.71
CA GLU A 388 -17.75 -13.14 4.51
C GLU A 388 -17.62 -14.68 4.42
N THR A 389 -18.64 -15.37 3.93
CA THR A 389 -18.64 -16.84 3.78
C THR A 389 -17.98 -17.32 2.48
N LEU A 390 -17.75 -16.42 1.51
CA LEU A 390 -17.21 -16.75 0.18
C LEU A 390 -15.68 -16.87 0.21
N ILE A 391 -15.18 -18.00 0.70
CA ILE A 391 -13.74 -18.22 0.91
C ILE A 391 -12.98 -18.56 -0.38
N GLN A 392 -13.44 -19.55 -1.15
CA GLN A 392 -12.85 -19.87 -2.45
C GLN A 392 -13.23 -18.82 -3.50
N PRO A 393 -12.56 -18.77 -4.66
CA PRO A 393 -12.98 -17.89 -5.75
C PRO A 393 -14.40 -18.19 -6.22
N VAL A 394 -15.28 -17.20 -6.14
CA VAL A 394 -16.68 -17.28 -6.56
C VAL A 394 -17.04 -16.02 -7.33
N PHE A 395 -17.56 -16.19 -8.55
CA PHE A 395 -18.27 -15.15 -9.27
C PHE A 395 -19.72 -15.10 -8.78
N VAL A 396 -20.07 -14.01 -8.11
CA VAL A 396 -21.46 -13.64 -7.83
C VAL A 396 -21.98 -12.95 -9.07
N ILE A 397 -23.08 -13.41 -9.66
CA ILE A 397 -23.59 -12.91 -10.94
C ILE A 397 -25.04 -12.41 -10.83
N ASP A 398 -25.47 -11.68 -11.85
CA ASP A 398 -26.84 -11.23 -12.10
C ASP A 398 -27.40 -10.33 -10.98
N PHE A 399 -26.76 -9.18 -10.79
CA PHE A 399 -27.12 -8.22 -9.75
C PHE A 399 -28.46 -7.53 -10.04
N PRO A 400 -29.18 -7.05 -9.01
CA PRO A 400 -30.33 -6.17 -9.18
C PRO A 400 -29.97 -4.88 -9.92
N ILE A 401 -30.88 -4.43 -10.80
CA ILE A 401 -30.70 -3.19 -11.58
C ILE A 401 -30.57 -1.94 -10.72
N GLU A 402 -31.23 -1.92 -9.56
CA GLU A 402 -31.34 -0.78 -8.65
C GLU A 402 -30.00 -0.37 -8.00
N ILE A 403 -29.02 -1.28 -7.98
CA ILE A 403 -27.67 -1.07 -7.43
C ILE A 403 -26.59 -1.11 -8.51
N SER A 404 -26.98 -1.10 -9.78
CA SER A 404 -26.08 -1.30 -10.93
C SER A 404 -26.31 -0.24 -12.01
N PRO A 405 -26.03 1.05 -11.73
CA PRO A 405 -26.43 2.19 -12.57
C PRO A 405 -25.75 2.25 -13.94
N LEU A 406 -24.64 1.53 -14.13
CA LEU A 406 -23.84 1.53 -15.37
C LEU A 406 -23.88 0.18 -16.10
N ALA A 407 -24.53 -0.83 -15.52
CA ALA A 407 -24.59 -2.18 -16.08
C ALA A 407 -25.83 -2.36 -16.97
N LYS A 408 -25.66 -3.08 -18.07
CA LYS A 408 -26.73 -3.37 -19.04
C LYS A 408 -27.80 -4.28 -18.41
N PRO A 409 -29.10 -4.05 -18.65
CA PRO A 409 -30.16 -4.96 -18.24
C PRO A 409 -29.90 -6.38 -18.73
N HIS A 410 -30.24 -7.36 -17.91
CA HIS A 410 -30.02 -8.76 -18.23
C HIS A 410 -30.88 -9.19 -19.43
N ARG A 411 -30.27 -9.82 -20.44
CA ARG A 411 -30.92 -10.14 -21.73
C ARG A 411 -32.18 -11.00 -21.61
N SER A 412 -32.31 -11.76 -20.52
CA SER A 412 -33.45 -12.69 -20.30
C SER A 412 -34.07 -12.67 -18.90
N LYS A 413 -33.61 -11.81 -17.98
CA LYS A 413 -34.05 -11.81 -16.55
C LYS A 413 -34.46 -10.39 -16.13
N PRO A 414 -35.75 -10.05 -16.25
CA PRO A 414 -36.23 -8.71 -15.90
C PRO A 414 -35.87 -8.34 -14.46
N GLY A 415 -35.45 -7.08 -14.25
CA GLY A 415 -35.05 -6.56 -12.93
C GLY A 415 -33.58 -6.82 -12.55
N LEU A 416 -32.84 -7.61 -13.34
CA LEU A 416 -31.41 -7.88 -13.13
C LEU A 416 -30.56 -7.24 -14.23
N VAL A 417 -29.24 -7.20 -14.02
CA VAL A 417 -28.22 -6.75 -14.97
C VAL A 417 -27.18 -7.83 -15.23
N GLU A 418 -26.49 -7.77 -16.36
CA GLU A 418 -25.31 -8.59 -16.64
C GLU A 418 -24.09 -8.01 -15.93
N ARG A 419 -24.00 -8.27 -14.63
CA ARG A 419 -22.91 -7.85 -13.75
C ARG A 419 -22.40 -9.06 -12.99
N PHE A 420 -21.10 -9.07 -12.72
CA PHE A 420 -20.54 -9.95 -11.71
C PHE A 420 -19.59 -9.20 -10.77
N GLU A 421 -19.44 -9.76 -9.59
CA GLU A 421 -18.34 -9.47 -8.70
C GLU A 421 -17.60 -10.77 -8.36
N LEU A 422 -16.28 -10.70 -8.30
CA LEU A 422 -15.44 -11.81 -7.89
C LEU A 422 -15.15 -11.67 -6.39
N TYR A 423 -15.54 -12.68 -5.62
CA TYR A 423 -15.21 -12.79 -4.21
C TYR A 423 -14.14 -13.86 -3.98
N ILE A 424 -13.14 -13.51 -3.17
CA ILE A 424 -12.13 -14.44 -2.65
C ILE A 424 -11.89 -14.06 -1.19
N VAL A 425 -11.74 -15.04 -0.29
CA VAL A 425 -11.51 -14.84 1.15
C VAL A 425 -12.50 -13.87 1.81
N GLY A 426 -13.77 -13.96 1.39
CA GLY A 426 -14.89 -13.17 1.87
C GLY A 426 -14.79 -11.68 1.54
N ARG A 427 -14.19 -11.34 0.39
CA ARG A 427 -13.95 -9.97 -0.04
C ARG A 427 -14.08 -9.84 -1.56
N GLU A 428 -14.71 -8.76 -1.98
CA GLU A 428 -14.76 -8.35 -3.39
C GLU A 428 -13.34 -8.01 -3.90
N LEU A 429 -12.97 -8.61 -5.03
CA LEU A 429 -11.67 -8.43 -5.69
C LEU A 429 -11.79 -7.76 -7.06
N ALA A 430 -12.89 -8.02 -7.76
CA ALA A 430 -13.19 -7.46 -9.06
C ALA A 430 -14.69 -7.20 -9.22
N ASN A 431 -15.04 -6.20 -10.01
CA ASN A 431 -16.41 -5.87 -10.41
C ASN A 431 -16.43 -5.66 -11.93
N SER A 432 -17.46 -6.15 -12.60
CA SER A 432 -17.52 -6.15 -14.05
C SER A 432 -18.95 -6.26 -14.54
N PHE A 433 -19.22 -5.74 -15.73
CA PHE A 433 -20.53 -5.83 -16.35
C PHE A 433 -20.44 -5.78 -17.88
N SER A 434 -21.49 -6.30 -18.52
CA SER A 434 -21.84 -5.89 -19.89
C SER A 434 -22.26 -4.43 -19.83
N GLU A 435 -21.62 -3.58 -20.61
CA GLU A 435 -21.73 -2.13 -20.48
C GLU A 435 -23.07 -1.59 -20.98
N LEU A 436 -23.67 -0.69 -20.18
CA LEU A 436 -24.83 0.07 -20.63
C LEU A 436 -24.39 1.03 -21.74
N THR A 437 -24.96 0.83 -22.91
CA THR A 437 -24.63 1.53 -24.17
C THR A 437 -25.81 2.32 -24.72
N ASP A 438 -26.99 2.18 -24.11
CA ASP A 438 -28.19 2.95 -24.47
C ASP A 438 -28.13 4.32 -23.77
N PRO A 439 -28.00 5.43 -24.52
CA PRO A 439 -27.89 6.76 -23.93
C PRO A 439 -29.17 7.22 -23.22
N ILE A 440 -30.34 6.70 -23.60
CA ILE A 440 -31.63 7.08 -22.99
C ILE A 440 -31.74 6.45 -21.60
N ASP A 441 -31.51 5.13 -21.50
CA ASP A 441 -31.47 4.42 -20.21
C ASP A 441 -30.36 5.00 -19.32
N GLN A 442 -29.17 5.25 -19.89
CA GLN A 442 -28.06 5.81 -19.12
C GLN A 442 -28.39 7.19 -18.53
N ARG A 443 -29.08 8.06 -19.27
CA ARG A 443 -29.54 9.36 -18.78
C ARG A 443 -30.47 9.22 -17.58
N GLU A 444 -31.49 8.37 -17.68
CA GLU A 444 -32.45 8.15 -16.59
C GLU A 444 -31.76 7.70 -15.30
N ARG A 445 -30.74 6.85 -15.41
CA ARG A 445 -29.95 6.38 -14.25
C ARG A 445 -29.06 7.45 -13.64
N LEU A 446 -28.40 8.27 -14.47
CA LEU A 446 -27.59 9.39 -13.97
C LEU A 446 -28.45 10.47 -13.33
N GLU A 447 -29.64 10.76 -13.86
CA GLU A 447 -30.60 11.68 -13.25
C GLU A 447 -31.08 11.16 -11.88
N ALA A 448 -31.31 9.84 -11.75
CA ALA A 448 -31.63 9.22 -10.47
C ALA A 448 -30.47 9.32 -9.45
N GLN A 449 -29.21 9.16 -9.89
CA GLN A 449 -28.05 9.40 -9.04
C GLN A 449 -27.93 10.87 -8.63
N ALA A 450 -28.11 11.81 -9.56
CA ALA A 450 -28.08 13.24 -9.26
C ALA A 450 -29.18 13.64 -8.26
N ALA A 451 -30.36 13.02 -8.34
CA ALA A 451 -31.42 13.21 -7.36
C ALA A 451 -31.04 12.69 -5.96
N ARG A 452 -30.36 11.54 -5.86
CA ARG A 452 -29.78 11.04 -4.59
C ARG A 452 -28.76 12.02 -4.02
N LYS A 453 -27.84 12.53 -4.87
CA LYS A 453 -26.85 13.52 -4.48
C LYS A 453 -27.50 14.79 -3.93
N ALA A 454 -28.54 15.30 -4.61
CA ALA A 454 -29.32 16.45 -4.15
C ALA A 454 -30.05 16.18 -2.82
N ALA A 455 -30.40 14.92 -2.53
CA ALA A 455 -30.98 14.48 -1.26
C ALA A 455 -29.94 14.27 -0.14
N GLY A 456 -28.65 14.51 -0.39
CA GLY A 456 -27.58 14.48 0.61
C GLY A 456 -26.68 13.24 0.58
N ASP A 457 -26.84 12.36 -0.40
CA ASP A 457 -25.92 11.23 -0.63
C ASP A 457 -24.57 11.76 -1.15
N LEU A 458 -23.51 11.59 -0.34
CA LEU A 458 -22.18 12.10 -0.64
C LEU A 458 -21.39 11.22 -1.62
N GLU A 459 -21.87 10.01 -1.90
CA GLU A 459 -21.25 9.03 -2.81
C GLU A 459 -21.93 9.02 -4.19
N ALA A 460 -23.16 9.55 -4.28
CA ALA A 460 -23.85 9.74 -5.55
C ALA A 460 -23.21 10.86 -6.40
N GLN A 461 -23.18 10.65 -7.72
CA GLN A 461 -22.53 11.54 -8.68
C GLN A 461 -23.53 12.46 -9.41
N GLY A 462 -22.99 13.42 -10.17
CA GLY A 462 -23.78 14.29 -11.04
C GLY A 462 -24.09 13.65 -12.40
N VAL A 463 -24.72 14.41 -13.29
CA VAL A 463 -24.95 13.99 -14.69
C VAL A 463 -23.80 14.48 -15.55
N ASP A 464 -22.99 13.56 -16.06
CA ASP A 464 -21.93 13.85 -17.03
C ASP A 464 -22.53 13.95 -18.44
N GLU A 465 -22.86 15.17 -18.87
CA GLU A 465 -23.49 15.43 -20.17
C GLU A 465 -22.56 15.13 -21.36
N ASP A 466 -21.24 15.25 -21.19
CA ASP A 466 -20.27 14.90 -22.23
C ASP A 466 -20.20 13.39 -22.43
N PHE A 467 -20.31 12.61 -21.34
CA PHE A 467 -20.38 11.14 -21.42
C PHE A 467 -21.64 10.67 -22.13
N LEU A 468 -22.80 11.25 -21.80
CA LEU A 468 -24.05 10.95 -22.50
C LEU A 468 -23.96 11.29 -23.98
N THR A 469 -23.38 12.45 -24.31
CA THR A 469 -23.11 12.85 -25.70
C THR A 469 -22.24 11.81 -26.41
N ALA A 470 -21.19 11.28 -25.76
CA ALA A 470 -20.36 10.23 -26.34
C ALA A 470 -21.15 8.94 -26.64
N LEU A 471 -22.05 8.52 -25.75
CA LEU A 471 -22.92 7.37 -26.00
C LEU A 471 -23.88 7.60 -27.18
N GLU A 472 -24.36 8.83 -27.38
CA GLU A 472 -25.19 9.21 -28.54
C GLU A 472 -24.44 9.14 -29.88
N TYR A 473 -23.10 9.29 -29.89
CA TYR A 473 -22.28 9.01 -31.08
C TYR A 473 -22.16 7.50 -31.38
N GLY A 474 -22.52 6.64 -30.41
CA GLY A 474 -22.59 5.20 -30.56
C GLY A 474 -21.40 4.49 -29.93
N MET A 475 -21.65 3.83 -28.79
CA MET A 475 -20.71 2.89 -28.18
C MET A 475 -21.02 1.46 -28.65
N PRO A 476 -20.05 0.69 -29.18
CA PRO A 476 -20.26 -0.72 -29.49
C PRO A 476 -20.62 -1.52 -28.22
N PRO A 477 -21.29 -2.68 -28.34
CA PRO A 477 -21.44 -3.61 -27.23
C PRO A 477 -20.07 -3.86 -26.59
N THR A 478 -19.95 -3.75 -25.27
CA THR A 478 -18.65 -3.75 -24.59
C THR A 478 -18.78 -4.48 -23.26
N GLY A 479 -17.74 -5.20 -22.86
CA GLY A 479 -17.56 -5.68 -21.50
C GLY A 479 -16.52 -4.82 -20.79
N GLY A 480 -16.79 -4.41 -19.56
CA GLY A 480 -15.83 -3.70 -18.72
C GLY A 480 -15.54 -4.46 -17.43
N LEU A 481 -14.31 -4.31 -16.93
CA LEU A 481 -13.79 -5.04 -15.78
C LEU A 481 -12.88 -4.13 -14.96
N GLY A 482 -13.19 -3.98 -13.67
CA GLY A 482 -12.34 -3.36 -12.67
C GLY A 482 -11.76 -4.40 -11.71
N ILE A 483 -10.45 -4.34 -11.43
CA ILE A 483 -9.79 -5.18 -10.41
C ILE A 483 -9.04 -4.28 -9.42
N GLY A 484 -9.27 -4.51 -8.12
CA GLY A 484 -8.51 -3.89 -7.06
C GLY A 484 -7.10 -4.47 -6.96
N ILE A 485 -6.10 -3.82 -7.59
CA ILE A 485 -4.72 -4.34 -7.64
C ILE A 485 -4.15 -4.53 -6.24
N ASP A 486 -4.36 -3.59 -5.32
CA ASP A 486 -3.86 -3.75 -3.94
C ASP A 486 -4.46 -4.97 -3.24
N ARG A 487 -5.76 -5.25 -3.43
CA ARG A 487 -6.42 -6.44 -2.89
C ARG A 487 -5.86 -7.73 -3.52
N LEU A 488 -5.58 -7.71 -4.82
CA LEU A 488 -4.95 -8.84 -5.52
C LEU A 488 -3.53 -9.10 -4.97
N ILE A 489 -2.74 -8.05 -4.77
CA ILE A 489 -1.41 -8.20 -4.15
C ILE A 489 -1.56 -8.78 -2.75
N MET A 490 -2.49 -8.27 -1.93
CA MET A 490 -2.72 -8.81 -0.58
C MET A 490 -2.96 -10.32 -0.59
N LEU A 491 -3.82 -10.78 -1.49
CA LEU A 491 -4.12 -12.20 -1.66
C LEU A 491 -2.88 -13.00 -2.05
N LEU A 492 -2.18 -12.58 -3.11
CA LEU A 492 -1.03 -13.30 -3.66
C LEU A 492 0.25 -13.20 -2.81
N THR A 493 0.30 -12.29 -1.84
CA THR A 493 1.45 -12.12 -0.93
C THR A 493 1.13 -12.42 0.52
N ASP A 494 0.00 -13.06 0.82
CA ASP A 494 -0.45 -13.37 2.18
C ASP A 494 -0.36 -12.18 3.14
N SER A 495 -0.84 -11.01 2.68
CA SER A 495 -0.74 -9.76 3.42
C SER A 495 -2.09 -9.39 4.02
N ALA A 496 -2.17 -9.38 5.35
CA ALA A 496 -3.39 -9.15 6.10
C ALA A 496 -4.00 -7.76 5.91
N SER A 497 -3.15 -6.76 5.64
CA SER A 497 -3.52 -5.35 5.54
C SER A 497 -3.06 -4.74 4.21
N ILE A 498 -3.89 -3.87 3.64
CA ILE A 498 -3.55 -3.08 2.45
C ILE A 498 -2.28 -2.23 2.67
N ARG A 499 -2.02 -1.86 3.93
CA ARG A 499 -0.83 -1.09 4.32
C ARG A 499 0.45 -1.90 4.23
N ASP A 500 0.39 -3.23 4.15
CA ASP A 500 1.57 -4.09 3.94
C ASP A 500 1.99 -4.14 2.47
N VAL A 501 1.07 -3.84 1.55
CA VAL A 501 1.30 -3.90 0.10
C VAL A 501 1.42 -2.51 -0.55
N ILE A 502 1.25 -1.44 0.23
CA ILE A 502 1.54 -0.05 -0.13
C ILE A 502 2.84 0.37 0.57
N ALA A 503 3.83 0.85 -0.19
CA ALA A 503 5.13 1.21 0.34
C ALA A 503 5.02 2.30 1.41
N PHE A 504 4.28 3.37 1.10
CA PHE A 504 4.07 4.51 1.98
C PHE A 504 2.57 4.76 2.13
N PRO A 505 1.87 3.99 2.99
CA PRO A 505 0.44 4.15 3.17
C PRO A 505 0.14 5.47 3.88
N LEU A 506 -1.02 6.06 3.60
CA LEU A 506 -1.45 7.24 4.33
C LEU A 506 -1.77 6.84 5.77
N LEU A 507 -1.07 7.47 6.70
CA LEU A 507 -1.33 7.30 8.12
C LEU A 507 -1.91 8.59 8.65
N LYS A 508 -2.89 8.49 9.54
CA LYS A 508 -3.29 9.62 10.37
C LYS A 508 -2.01 10.23 10.95
N SER A 509 -1.80 11.54 10.82
CA SER A 509 -0.60 12.13 11.42
C SER A 509 -0.54 11.74 12.91
N GLN A 510 0.66 11.52 13.46
CA GLN A 510 0.80 11.63 14.91
C GLN A 510 0.36 13.05 15.22
N SER A 511 -0.84 13.13 15.76
CA SER A 511 -1.70 14.28 15.60
C SER A 511 -0.98 15.57 16.03
N THR A 512 -0.75 16.48 15.07
CA THR A 512 -0.66 17.92 15.36
C THR A 512 -2.05 18.51 15.60
N ALA A 513 -3.08 17.68 15.86
CA ALA A 513 -4.29 18.21 16.42
C ALA A 513 -3.96 18.79 17.79
N ILE A 514 -4.47 19.99 17.96
CA ILE A 514 -4.47 20.73 19.21
C ILE A 514 -5.21 19.88 20.22
N LYS A 515 -4.48 19.38 21.21
CA LYS A 515 -5.01 18.69 22.37
C LYS A 515 -5.70 19.68 23.30
N ALA A 516 -5.05 20.82 23.52
CA ALA A 516 -5.57 21.93 24.30
C ALA A 516 -4.93 23.24 23.82
N PHE A 517 -5.60 24.34 24.09
CA PHE A 517 -5.05 25.66 23.90
C PHE A 517 -5.61 26.61 24.95
N ASP A 518 -4.77 27.53 25.40
CA ASP A 518 -5.06 28.50 26.45
C ASP A 518 -4.41 29.84 26.10
N TYR A 519 -4.93 30.93 26.66
CA TYR A 519 -4.52 32.28 26.28
C TYR A 519 -4.29 33.14 27.52
N ASP A 520 -3.09 33.73 27.60
CA ASP A 520 -2.75 34.74 28.58
C ASP A 520 -3.07 36.14 28.01
N GLU A 521 -4.11 36.78 28.53
CA GLU A 521 -4.55 38.09 28.06
C GLU A 521 -3.59 39.22 28.45
N LYS A 522 -2.84 39.06 29.54
CA LYS A 522 -1.91 40.09 30.02
C LYS A 522 -0.68 40.15 29.14
N ASP A 523 -0.13 38.98 28.80
CA ASP A 523 1.11 38.87 28.04
C ASP A 523 0.87 38.60 26.54
N LYS A 524 -0.39 38.46 26.12
CA LYS A 524 -0.84 38.15 24.74
C LYS A 524 -0.20 36.88 24.17
N ILE A 525 -0.10 35.86 25.03
CA ILE A 525 0.51 34.58 24.69
C ILE A 525 -0.59 33.55 24.47
N LEU A 526 -0.58 32.94 23.28
CA LEU A 526 -1.43 31.80 22.96
C LEU A 526 -0.62 30.52 23.12
N ARG A 527 -0.94 29.74 24.14
CA ARG A 527 -0.33 28.44 24.41
C ARG A 527 -1.12 27.35 23.66
N VAL A 528 -0.39 26.50 22.95
CA VAL A 528 -0.96 25.44 22.11
C VAL A 528 -0.27 24.12 22.45
N GLU A 529 -1.03 23.19 23.00
CA GLU A 529 -0.59 21.83 23.29
C GLU A 529 -1.05 20.91 22.15
N PHE A 530 -0.10 20.21 21.54
CA PHE A 530 -0.37 19.22 20.50
C PHE A 530 -0.52 17.81 21.11
N ALA A 531 -1.31 16.96 20.46
CA ALA A 531 -1.52 15.58 20.93
C ALA A 531 -0.23 14.74 20.98
N HIS A 532 0.81 15.11 20.22
CA HIS A 532 2.14 14.52 20.30
C HIS A 532 3.01 15.06 21.46
N GLY A 533 2.42 15.85 22.37
CA GLY A 533 3.08 16.39 23.57
C GLY A 533 3.90 17.66 23.38
N GLY A 534 4.01 18.18 22.15
CA GLY A 534 4.71 19.45 21.93
C GLY A 534 3.84 20.62 22.39
N ILE A 535 4.42 21.54 23.16
CA ILE A 535 3.75 22.75 23.59
C ILE A 535 4.47 23.95 23.00
N TYR A 536 3.71 24.87 22.43
CA TYR A 536 4.22 26.08 21.79
C TYR A 536 3.53 27.31 22.35
N LEU A 537 4.31 28.35 22.60
CA LEU A 537 3.86 29.64 23.12
C LEU A 537 3.97 30.66 21.99
N TYR A 538 2.84 31.04 21.40
CA TYR A 538 2.76 32.03 20.33
C TYR A 538 2.60 33.43 20.92
N HIS A 539 3.47 34.34 20.52
CA HIS A 539 3.56 35.70 21.06
C HIS A 539 2.78 36.71 20.22
N ASP A 540 2.35 37.80 20.86
CA ASP A 540 1.65 38.93 20.25
C ASP A 540 0.35 38.53 19.51
N VAL A 541 -0.30 37.44 19.93
CA VAL A 541 -1.54 36.98 19.31
C VAL A 541 -2.71 37.84 19.80
N PRO A 542 -3.51 38.47 18.92
CA PRO A 542 -4.69 39.23 19.34
C PRO A 542 -5.75 38.33 20.00
N VAL A 543 -6.42 38.83 21.03
CA VAL A 543 -7.47 38.08 21.77
C VAL A 543 -8.65 37.68 20.88
N GLU A 544 -8.89 38.43 19.80
CA GLU A 544 -9.90 38.13 18.79
C GLU A 544 -9.60 36.81 18.07
N ILE A 545 -8.32 36.55 17.75
CA ILE A 545 -7.89 35.30 17.10
C ILE A 545 -8.14 34.10 18.03
N TYR A 546 -7.90 34.25 19.33
CA TYR A 546 -8.22 33.22 20.32
C TYR A 546 -9.74 32.95 20.41
N LYS A 547 -10.57 34.01 20.45
CA LYS A 547 -12.04 33.88 20.48
C LYS A 547 -12.60 33.25 19.21
N GLU A 548 -12.10 33.64 18.03
CA GLU A 548 -12.44 33.01 16.75
C GLU A 548 -12.03 31.53 16.74
N TRP A 549 -10.87 31.20 17.31
CA TRP A 549 -10.41 29.83 17.36
C TRP A 549 -11.28 28.95 18.26
N GLN A 550 -11.81 29.48 19.37
CA GLN A 550 -12.74 28.76 20.26
C GLN A 550 -14.04 28.36 19.56
N SER A 551 -14.55 29.16 18.63
CA SER A 551 -15.78 28.88 17.87
C SER A 551 -15.54 28.20 16.52
N ALA A 552 -14.29 28.08 16.06
CA ALA A 552 -13.98 27.47 14.77
C ALA A 552 -14.43 26.00 14.66
N PRO A 553 -15.07 25.58 13.54
CA PRO A 553 -15.54 24.22 13.32
C PRO A 553 -14.40 23.20 13.20
N SER A 554 -13.23 23.63 12.72
CA SER A 554 -12.01 22.82 12.68
C SER A 554 -10.84 23.57 13.31
N LYS A 555 -10.40 23.11 14.49
CA LYS A 555 -9.28 23.74 15.23
C LYS A 555 -7.98 23.67 14.44
N GLY A 556 -7.73 22.56 13.76
CA GLY A 556 -6.52 22.35 12.96
C GLY A 556 -6.46 23.25 11.73
N GLN A 557 -7.54 23.37 10.97
CA GLN A 557 -7.58 24.27 9.80
C GLN A 557 -7.45 25.74 10.21
N PHE A 558 -8.09 26.15 11.30
CA PHE A 558 -7.96 27.50 11.83
C PHE A 558 -6.52 27.80 12.25
N TYR A 559 -5.87 26.88 12.97
CA TYR A 559 -4.47 27.02 13.37
C TYR A 559 -3.53 27.18 12.17
N VAL A 560 -3.67 26.34 11.14
CA VAL A 560 -2.82 26.41 9.94
C VAL A 560 -3.03 27.73 9.19
N SER A 561 -4.27 28.19 9.06
CA SER A 561 -4.60 29.38 8.25
C SER A 561 -4.33 30.70 8.98
N ARG A 562 -4.48 30.74 10.30
CA ARG A 562 -4.50 31.98 11.10
C ARG A 562 -3.37 32.11 12.11
N ILE A 563 -2.70 31.02 12.51
CA ILE A 563 -1.74 31.05 13.64
C ILE A 563 -0.33 30.60 13.23
N ARG A 564 -0.17 29.37 12.72
CA ARG A 564 1.12 28.65 12.60
C ARG A 564 2.29 29.47 12.05
N ASP A 565 2.05 30.22 10.98
CA ASP A 565 3.08 30.97 10.25
C ASP A 565 2.83 32.49 10.32
N LYS A 566 1.98 32.95 11.25
CA LYS A 566 1.54 34.34 11.39
C LYS A 566 2.10 35.04 12.62
N PHE A 567 2.56 34.28 13.61
CA PHE A 567 3.09 34.78 14.87
C PHE A 567 4.40 34.09 15.23
N GLY A 568 5.28 34.81 15.94
CA GLY A 568 6.50 34.23 16.49
C GLY A 568 6.17 33.29 17.66
N PHE A 569 6.98 32.26 17.89
CA PHE A 569 6.71 31.29 18.96
C PHE A 569 7.98 30.73 19.60
N ASP A 570 7.85 30.31 20.86
CA ASP A 570 8.80 29.48 21.57
C ASP A 570 8.23 28.07 21.80
N LYS A 571 9.11 27.08 21.94
CA LYS A 571 8.73 25.71 22.29
C LYS A 571 9.01 25.47 23.78
N GLU A 572 8.00 25.04 24.53
CA GLU A 572 8.18 24.58 25.91
C GLU A 572 8.96 23.25 25.87
N LEU A 573 10.11 23.21 26.56
CA LEU A 573 11.04 22.07 26.56
C LEU A 573 10.57 20.91 27.43
#